data_AF-A0A091I948-F1
#
_entry.id   AF-A0A091I948-F1
#
_cell.length_a   1.000
_cell.length_b   1.000
_cell.length_c   1.000
_cell.angle_alpha   90.00
_cell.angle_beta   90.00
_cell.angle_gamma   90.00
#
_symmetry.space_group_name_H-M   'P 1'
#
loop_
_entity.id
_entity.type
_entity.pdbx_description
1 polymer ?
#
loop_
_entity_poly.entity_id
_entity_poly.type
_entity_poly.pdbx_seq_one_letter_code
_entity_poly.pdbx_strand_id
1 'polypeptide(L)'
;MILRNSCYLPNPNPEAAQSMSGHRNVKRRCGESHLEPPGGCGHGPAAACVLSKLVQLPTPPLSKHQLKRLEEHKYQSAGRSLLEPLMQGYWEWLVGRVPAWIAPNLITIIGLLINIFTTLLLVYYCPTATEQAPPWAYIACACGLFIYQSLDAIDGKQARRTNSSTPLGELFDHGCDSLSTVFVVLGTCIAVQLGTNPDWMFFCCFAGTFMFYCAHWQTYVSGTLRFGIIDVTEVQIFIIIMHLLAVIGGPPFWQSLIPILNIQVKIFPALCTVAGTIFSCTNYFGVIFTGGVGKNGSTIAGTSVLSPFLHIGSVIALAAMIYKKSAVQLFERHPCLYILTFGFVSAKITNKLVVAHMTKSEMHLHDTAFIGPALLFLDQYFNSFIDEYIVLWIALIFSLFDLLRYCVSVCNQIAAHLHIHVFRIKSSSSSSSSSSSVHSNHH
;
A
#
# COMPACT_ATOMS: atom_id res chain seq x y z
N MET A 1 -29.25 -18.18 -18.02
CA MET A 1 -30.53 -18.15 -17.25
C MET A 1 -30.12 -18.20 -15.78
N ILE A 2 -29.99 -17.12 -15.00
CA ILE A 2 -30.63 -15.81 -14.99
C ILE A 2 -29.54 -14.72 -14.91
N LEU A 3 -29.59 -13.78 -15.86
CA LEU A 3 -28.87 -12.51 -15.88
C LEU A 3 -29.81 -11.43 -15.34
N ARG A 4 -29.36 -10.59 -14.39
CA ARG A 4 -29.85 -9.23 -14.08
C ARG A 4 -28.82 -8.53 -13.20
N ASN A 5 -28.49 -7.25 -13.32
CA ASN A 5 -28.75 -6.23 -14.33
C ASN A 5 -27.71 -5.14 -14.09
N SER A 6 -27.01 -4.76 -15.15
CA SER A 6 -26.27 -3.50 -15.26
C SER A 6 -27.24 -2.32 -15.11
N CYS A 7 -26.92 -1.34 -14.28
CA CYS A 7 -27.57 -0.04 -14.30
C CYS A 7 -26.62 0.98 -14.95
N TYR A 8 -26.73 1.09 -16.27
CA TYR A 8 -26.43 2.29 -17.04
C TYR A 8 -27.76 2.83 -17.54
N LEU A 9 -28.15 4.04 -17.14
CA LEU A 9 -29.03 4.91 -17.94
C LEU A 9 -28.64 6.38 -17.72
N PRO A 10 -28.82 7.24 -18.74
CA PRO A 10 -28.15 8.53 -18.88
C PRO A 10 -28.93 9.71 -18.30
N ASN A 11 -28.22 10.79 -18.00
CA ASN A 11 -28.78 12.04 -17.47
C ASN A 11 -29.18 12.97 -18.63
N PRO A 12 -30.40 13.53 -18.69
CA PRO A 12 -30.74 14.60 -19.62
C PRO A 12 -30.52 15.98 -18.98
N ASN A 13 -29.95 16.91 -19.75
CA ASN A 13 -29.91 18.35 -19.47
C ASN A 13 -31.31 18.94 -19.24
N PRO A 14 -31.40 20.09 -18.54
CA PRO A 14 -31.73 21.31 -19.27
C PRO A 14 -30.93 22.55 -18.83
N GLU A 15 -30.59 23.40 -19.80
CA GLU A 15 -30.28 24.81 -19.60
C GLU A 15 -31.57 25.60 -19.33
N ALA A 16 -31.54 26.53 -18.37
CA ALA A 16 -32.06 27.91 -18.52
C ALA A 16 -31.81 28.71 -17.23
N ALA A 17 -31.34 29.95 -17.43
CA ALA A 17 -30.90 30.91 -16.44
C ALA A 17 -32.05 31.57 -15.65
N GLN A 18 -31.75 32.14 -14.48
CA GLN A 18 -31.91 33.59 -14.21
C GLN A 18 -31.39 34.03 -12.84
N SER A 19 -30.96 35.29 -12.83
CA SER A 19 -30.30 36.07 -11.78
C SER A 19 -31.30 36.64 -10.76
N MET A 20 -30.91 36.79 -9.48
CA MET A 20 -30.81 38.11 -8.80
C MET A 20 -30.54 38.02 -7.28
N SER A 21 -29.58 38.86 -6.86
CA SER A 21 -29.44 39.63 -5.61
C SER A 21 -29.69 39.01 -4.23
N GLY A 22 -28.60 38.96 -3.44
CA GLY A 22 -28.43 39.84 -2.28
C GLY A 22 -29.29 39.59 -1.03
N HIS A 23 -28.70 38.97 0.00
CA HIS A 23 -28.79 39.50 1.36
C HIS A 23 -27.67 38.93 2.26
N ARG A 24 -26.81 39.85 2.75
CA ARG A 24 -25.92 39.64 3.89
C ARG A 24 -26.76 39.33 5.12
N ASN A 25 -26.40 38.28 5.86
CA ASN A 25 -26.77 38.15 7.26
C ASN A 25 -25.59 37.67 8.10
N VAL A 26 -25.15 38.54 8.99
CA VAL A 26 -24.13 38.34 10.02
C VAL A 26 -24.76 37.54 11.14
N LYS A 27 -24.20 36.39 11.50
CA LYS A 27 -24.52 35.73 12.79
C LYS A 27 -23.28 35.08 13.42
N ARG A 28 -22.82 35.78 14.46
CA ARG A 28 -22.25 35.34 15.75
C ARG A 28 -21.43 34.04 15.80
N ARG A 29 -20.15 34.26 16.10
CA ARG A 29 -19.20 33.37 16.78
C ARG A 29 -19.85 32.75 18.04
N CYS A 30 -19.97 31.43 18.08
CA CYS A 30 -20.21 30.65 19.31
C CYS A 30 -18.97 29.79 19.55
N GLY A 31 -18.53 29.76 20.81
CA GLY A 31 -17.21 29.31 21.26
C GLY A 31 -16.91 27.82 21.04
N GLU A 32 -15.61 27.56 20.96
CA GLU A 32 -15.00 26.24 21.03
C GLU A 32 -15.40 25.55 22.34
N SER A 33 -16.19 24.49 22.22
CA SER A 33 -16.35 23.50 23.29
C SER A 33 -15.25 22.46 23.10
N HIS A 34 -14.34 22.39 24.09
CA HIS A 34 -13.43 21.28 24.26
C HIS A 34 -14.24 19.98 24.35
N LEU A 35 -14.11 19.13 23.33
CA LEU A 35 -14.59 17.75 23.37
C LEU A 35 -13.58 16.94 24.18
N GLU A 36 -13.98 16.55 25.39
CA GLU A 36 -13.32 15.46 26.12
C GLU A 36 -13.35 14.17 25.28
N PRO A 37 -12.27 13.37 25.28
CA PRO A 37 -12.28 12.09 24.58
C PRO A 37 -13.21 11.11 25.31
N PRO A 38 -14.07 10.35 24.60
CA PRO A 38 -14.96 9.39 25.24
C PRO A 38 -14.14 8.26 25.88
N GLY A 39 -14.20 8.20 27.21
CA GLY A 39 -13.72 7.10 28.02
C GLY A 39 -14.51 5.82 27.73
N GLY A 40 -13.78 4.76 27.43
CA GLY A 40 -14.36 3.45 27.15
C GLY A 40 -13.29 2.39 26.83
N CYS A 41 -12.27 2.26 27.68
CA CYS A 41 -11.42 1.06 27.66
C CYS A 41 -12.24 -0.10 28.25
N GLY A 42 -12.88 -0.88 27.37
CA GLY A 42 -13.36 -2.21 27.72
C GLY A 42 -12.18 -3.11 28.12
N HIS A 43 -12.38 -3.87 29.19
CA HIS A 43 -11.48 -4.84 29.82
C HIS A 43 -10.56 -5.61 28.84
N GLY A 44 -9.36 -5.08 28.62
CA GLY A 44 -8.21 -5.77 28.04
C GLY A 44 -6.99 -5.54 28.93
N PRO A 45 -5.95 -6.41 28.87
CA PRO A 45 -4.81 -6.30 29.77
C PRO A 45 -4.15 -4.93 29.60
N ALA A 46 -3.90 -4.24 30.72
CA ALA A 46 -3.42 -2.85 30.76
C ALA A 46 -2.21 -2.57 29.84
N ALA A 47 -1.37 -3.58 29.60
CA ALA A 47 -0.26 -3.53 28.66
C ALA A 47 -0.68 -3.24 27.20
N ALA A 48 -1.78 -3.81 26.73
CA ALA A 48 -2.31 -3.57 25.37
C ALA A 48 -2.82 -2.12 25.21
N CYS A 49 -3.39 -1.55 26.27
CA CYS A 49 -3.82 -0.15 26.31
C CYS A 49 -2.61 0.81 26.29
N VAL A 50 -1.55 0.50 27.05
CA VAL A 50 -0.31 1.31 27.06
C VAL A 50 0.42 1.23 25.73
N LEU A 51 0.56 0.04 25.13
CA LEU A 51 1.18 -0.12 23.82
C LEU A 51 0.39 0.62 22.73
N SER A 52 -0.93 0.55 22.78
CA SER A 52 -1.80 1.28 21.85
C SER A 52 -1.62 2.79 21.96
N LYS A 53 -1.52 3.34 23.18
CA LYS A 53 -1.25 4.77 23.41
C LYS A 53 0.15 5.20 22.96
N LEU A 54 1.16 4.32 23.07
CA LEU A 54 2.53 4.62 22.64
C LEU A 54 2.69 4.64 21.11
N VAL A 55 1.83 3.91 20.40
CA VAL A 55 1.85 3.82 18.93
C VAL A 55 0.90 4.86 18.29
N GLN A 56 -0.06 5.42 19.02
CA GLN A 56 -0.90 6.49 18.50
C GLN A 56 -0.16 7.84 18.44
N LEU A 57 -0.42 8.60 17.37
CA LEU A 57 0.08 9.96 17.21
C LEU A 57 -0.61 10.88 18.23
N PRO A 58 0.12 11.83 18.85
CA PRO A 58 -0.46 12.77 19.81
C PRO A 58 -1.51 13.68 19.18
N THR A 59 -1.34 14.02 17.90
CA THR A 59 -2.27 14.82 17.12
C THR A 59 -3.02 13.93 16.12
N PRO A 60 -4.33 14.19 15.89
CA PRO A 60 -5.11 13.42 14.94
C PRO A 60 -4.53 13.60 13.52
N PRO A 61 -4.22 12.50 12.80
CA PRO A 61 -3.62 12.59 11.47
C PRO A 61 -4.57 13.15 10.41
N LEU A 62 -5.89 13.00 10.61
CA LEU A 62 -6.92 13.52 9.71
C LEU A 62 -7.74 14.63 10.35
N SER A 63 -8.02 15.68 9.59
CA SER A 63 -8.97 16.74 9.96
C SER A 63 -10.42 16.23 9.89
N LYS A 64 -11.34 16.90 10.60
CA LYS A 64 -12.78 16.60 10.53
C LYS A 64 -13.35 16.69 9.11
N HIS A 65 -12.81 17.59 8.29
CA HIS A 65 -13.23 17.75 6.90
C HIS A 65 -12.75 16.59 6.02
N GLN A 66 -11.53 16.10 6.22
CA GLN A 66 -11.02 14.89 5.53
C GLN A 66 -11.84 13.66 5.89
N LEU A 67 -12.17 13.49 7.18
CA LEU A 67 -13.01 12.40 7.65
C LEU A 67 -14.39 12.42 6.99
N LYS A 68 -15.05 13.58 6.91
CA LYS A 68 -16.33 13.71 6.21
C LYS A 68 -16.23 13.36 4.71
N ARG A 69 -15.17 13.79 4.02
CA ARG A 69 -14.94 13.44 2.61
C ARG A 69 -14.68 11.94 2.42
N LEU A 70 -14.07 11.29 3.41
CA LEU A 70 -13.85 9.84 3.40
C LEU A 70 -15.18 9.07 3.43
N GLU A 71 -16.20 9.55 4.14
CA GLU A 71 -17.54 8.92 4.14
C GLU A 71 -18.19 8.93 2.75
N GLU A 72 -17.86 9.93 1.94
CA GLU A 72 -18.36 10.08 0.56
C GLU A 72 -17.55 9.25 -0.45
N HIS A 73 -16.43 8.64 -0.02
CA HIS A 73 -15.57 7.84 -0.89
C HIS A 73 -16.26 6.58 -1.37
N LYS A 74 -16.09 6.28 -2.65
CA LYS A 74 -16.56 5.03 -3.27
C LYS A 74 -15.42 4.44 -4.07
N TYR A 75 -15.09 3.19 -3.75
CA TYR A 75 -14.12 2.43 -4.50
C TYR A 75 -14.52 2.35 -5.98
N GLN A 76 -13.58 2.66 -6.86
CA GLN A 76 -13.73 2.55 -8.31
C GLN A 76 -12.44 1.99 -8.90
N SER A 77 -12.59 0.91 -9.65
CA SER A 77 -11.51 0.34 -10.44
C SER A 77 -11.97 -0.05 -11.84
N ALA A 78 -11.00 -0.12 -12.76
CA ALA A 78 -11.24 -0.45 -14.16
C ALA A 78 -10.07 -1.26 -14.73
N GLY A 79 -10.33 -2.01 -15.80
CA GLY A 79 -9.33 -2.91 -16.39
C GLY A 79 -9.40 -4.31 -15.78
N ARG A 80 -8.64 -5.22 -16.38
CA ARG A 80 -8.56 -6.62 -15.97
C ARG A 80 -7.20 -7.18 -16.41
N SER A 81 -6.50 -7.82 -15.48
CA SER A 81 -5.23 -8.46 -15.77
C SER A 81 -5.42 -9.83 -16.44
N LEU A 82 -4.35 -10.37 -17.04
CA LEU A 82 -4.37 -11.55 -17.91
C LEU A 82 -4.75 -12.85 -17.18
N LEU A 83 -4.12 -13.10 -16.03
CA LEU A 83 -4.25 -14.33 -15.24
C LEU A 83 -5.36 -14.24 -14.19
N GLU A 84 -5.78 -13.03 -13.83
CA GLU A 84 -6.86 -12.82 -12.87
C GLU A 84 -8.14 -13.59 -13.25
N PRO A 85 -8.66 -13.60 -14.49
CA PRO A 85 -9.79 -14.46 -14.88
C PRO A 85 -9.63 -15.94 -14.52
N LEU A 86 -8.43 -16.49 -14.65
CA LEU A 86 -8.14 -17.89 -14.34
C LEU A 86 -8.10 -18.10 -12.82
N MET A 87 -7.52 -17.14 -12.09
CA MET A 87 -7.41 -17.19 -10.64
C MET A 87 -8.75 -16.93 -9.92
N GLN A 88 -9.72 -16.29 -10.58
CA GLN A 88 -11.04 -16.01 -9.98
C GLN A 88 -11.71 -17.27 -9.41
N GLY A 89 -11.68 -18.40 -10.12
CA GLY A 89 -12.30 -19.64 -9.65
C GLY A 89 -11.64 -20.18 -8.37
N TYR A 90 -10.31 -20.06 -8.28
CA TYR A 90 -9.56 -20.43 -7.07
C TYR A 90 -9.89 -19.49 -5.90
N TRP A 91 -9.93 -18.18 -6.13
CA TRP A 91 -10.24 -17.20 -5.07
C TRP A 91 -11.69 -17.27 -4.59
N GLU A 92 -12.65 -17.56 -5.47
CA GLU A 92 -14.05 -17.79 -5.10
C GLU A 92 -14.23 -19.06 -4.27
N TRP A 93 -13.51 -20.12 -4.62
CA TRP A 93 -13.43 -21.32 -3.79
C TRP A 93 -12.81 -21.01 -2.42
N LEU A 94 -11.69 -20.28 -2.40
CA LEU A 94 -10.92 -19.99 -1.19
C LEU A 94 -11.71 -19.10 -0.23
N VAL A 95 -12.29 -18.01 -0.71
CA VAL A 95 -13.12 -17.12 0.13
C VAL A 95 -14.31 -17.89 0.72
N GLY A 96 -14.88 -18.87 0.00
CA GLY A 96 -15.93 -19.75 0.50
C GLY A 96 -15.53 -20.58 1.72
N ARG A 97 -14.22 -20.86 1.89
CA ARG A 97 -13.66 -21.59 3.04
C ARG A 97 -13.35 -20.70 4.24
N VAL A 98 -13.30 -19.38 4.05
CA VAL A 98 -13.09 -18.44 5.15
C VAL A 98 -14.38 -18.34 5.99
N PRO A 99 -14.31 -18.57 7.32
CA PRO A 99 -15.45 -18.35 8.20
C PRO A 99 -15.98 -16.91 8.15
N ALA A 100 -17.30 -16.74 8.19
CA ALA A 100 -17.94 -15.41 8.04
C ALA A 100 -17.62 -14.42 9.18
N TRP A 101 -17.08 -14.88 10.31
CA TRP A 101 -16.68 -14.03 11.43
C TRP A 101 -15.28 -13.42 11.27
N ILE A 102 -14.48 -13.91 10.31
CA ILE A 102 -13.15 -13.38 10.03
C ILE A 102 -13.30 -12.06 9.27
N ALA A 103 -12.76 -10.98 9.85
CA ALA A 103 -12.73 -9.66 9.26
C ALA A 103 -11.78 -9.60 8.04
N PRO A 104 -12.14 -8.88 6.96
CA PRO A 104 -11.26 -8.68 5.80
C PRO A 104 -9.87 -8.20 6.17
N ASN A 105 -9.76 -7.13 6.98
CA ASN A 105 -8.47 -6.58 7.38
C ASN A 105 -7.60 -7.56 8.19
N LEU A 106 -8.21 -8.58 8.83
CA LEU A 106 -7.46 -9.65 9.49
C LEU A 106 -6.82 -10.59 8.46
N ILE A 107 -7.50 -10.84 7.35
CA ILE A 107 -6.96 -11.63 6.23
C ILE A 107 -5.75 -10.89 5.63
N THR A 108 -5.92 -9.60 5.34
CA THR A 108 -4.86 -8.73 4.79
C THR A 108 -3.60 -8.74 5.68
N ILE A 109 -3.76 -8.50 6.99
CA ILE A 109 -2.60 -8.42 7.91
C ILE A 109 -1.92 -9.78 8.09
N ILE A 110 -2.66 -10.89 8.09
CA ILE A 110 -2.08 -12.24 8.15
C ILE A 110 -1.25 -12.50 6.89
N GLY A 111 -1.78 -12.17 5.71
CA GLY A 111 -1.05 -12.27 4.46
C GLY A 111 0.25 -11.48 4.52
N LEU A 112 0.16 -10.19 4.87
CA LEU A 112 1.32 -9.30 4.99
C LEU A 112 2.37 -9.86 5.96
N LEU A 113 1.98 -10.32 7.14
CA LEU A 113 2.90 -10.87 8.14
C LEU A 113 3.62 -12.14 7.62
N ILE A 114 2.93 -13.00 6.88
CA ILE A 114 3.54 -14.17 6.25
C ILE A 114 4.61 -13.73 5.25
N ASN A 115 4.27 -12.79 4.35
CA ASN A 115 5.22 -12.28 3.35
C ASN A 115 6.46 -11.63 3.98
N ILE A 116 6.25 -10.80 5.01
CA ILE A 116 7.32 -10.17 5.78
C ILE A 116 8.21 -11.25 6.41
N PHE A 117 7.62 -12.21 7.12
CA PHE A 117 8.36 -13.24 7.83
C PHE A 117 9.21 -14.07 6.87
N THR A 118 8.63 -14.56 5.76
CA THR A 118 9.37 -15.38 4.80
C THR A 118 10.46 -14.62 4.08
N THR A 119 10.26 -13.32 3.82
CA THR A 119 11.31 -12.46 3.24
C THR A 119 12.41 -12.17 4.26
N LEU A 120 12.08 -11.93 5.53
CA LEU A 120 13.08 -11.69 6.57
C LEU A 120 13.96 -12.92 6.84
N LEU A 121 13.44 -14.13 6.63
CA LEU A 121 14.27 -15.34 6.62
C LEU A 121 15.33 -15.28 5.51
N LEU A 122 14.97 -14.84 4.30
CA LEU A 122 15.95 -14.63 3.22
C LEU A 122 16.95 -13.52 3.58
N VAL A 123 16.50 -12.41 4.16
CA VAL A 123 17.39 -11.31 4.61
C VAL A 123 18.36 -11.79 5.70
N TYR A 124 17.93 -12.67 6.59
CA TYR A 124 18.79 -13.24 7.63
C TYR A 124 19.92 -14.09 7.04
N TYR A 125 19.62 -14.93 6.04
CA TYR A 125 20.64 -15.76 5.39
C TYR A 125 21.48 -15.00 4.36
N CYS A 126 20.91 -13.98 3.72
CA CYS A 126 21.52 -13.25 2.61
C CYS A 126 21.44 -11.72 2.83
N PRO A 127 22.09 -11.17 3.87
CA PRO A 127 21.97 -9.75 4.21
C PRO A 127 22.57 -8.82 3.13
N THR A 128 23.51 -9.32 2.32
CA THR A 128 24.08 -8.57 1.19
C THR A 128 23.48 -8.91 -0.17
N ALA A 129 22.53 -9.86 -0.22
CA ALA A 129 21.98 -10.41 -1.45
C ALA A 129 23.06 -10.96 -2.41
N THR A 130 24.21 -11.37 -1.87
CA THR A 130 25.30 -12.04 -2.62
C THR A 130 25.42 -13.52 -2.23
N GLU A 131 24.92 -13.84 -1.03
CA GLU A 131 24.98 -15.16 -0.42
C GLU A 131 23.94 -16.10 -1.05
N GLN A 132 24.04 -17.39 -0.72
CA GLN A 132 23.04 -18.39 -1.06
C GLN A 132 22.29 -18.80 0.20
N ALA A 133 20.96 -18.67 0.19
CA ALA A 133 20.11 -19.16 1.26
C ALA A 133 19.92 -20.68 1.14
N PRO A 134 19.60 -21.38 2.24
CA PRO A 134 19.22 -22.79 2.16
C PRO A 134 17.95 -22.96 1.29
N PRO A 135 17.83 -24.03 0.50
CA PRO A 135 16.72 -24.21 -0.45
C PRO A 135 15.32 -24.05 0.16
N TRP A 136 15.12 -24.51 1.38
CA TRP A 136 13.83 -24.40 2.08
C TRP A 136 13.41 -22.94 2.30
N ALA A 137 14.35 -22.00 2.44
CA ALA A 137 14.03 -20.58 2.63
C ALA A 137 13.45 -19.96 1.36
N TYR A 138 13.97 -20.34 0.18
CA TYR A 138 13.38 -19.94 -1.10
C TYR A 138 11.99 -20.56 -1.31
N ILE A 139 11.80 -21.84 -0.94
CA ILE A 139 10.47 -22.48 -0.94
C ILE A 139 9.51 -21.76 0.00
N ALA A 140 9.96 -21.43 1.21
CA ALA A 140 9.15 -20.69 2.17
C ALA A 140 8.74 -19.32 1.62
N CYS A 141 9.62 -18.60 0.93
CA CYS A 141 9.29 -17.33 0.28
C CYS A 141 8.33 -17.50 -0.91
N ALA A 142 8.50 -18.53 -1.74
CA ALA A 142 7.57 -18.84 -2.83
C ALA A 142 6.17 -19.16 -2.31
N CYS A 143 6.06 -20.03 -1.30
CA CYS A 143 4.80 -20.37 -0.64
C CYS A 143 4.20 -19.17 0.09
N GLY A 144 5.04 -18.39 0.80
CA GLY A 144 4.62 -17.20 1.54
C GLY A 144 4.02 -16.13 0.62
N LEU A 145 4.66 -15.87 -0.52
CA LEU A 145 4.15 -14.94 -1.53
C LEU A 145 2.87 -15.45 -2.19
N PHE A 146 2.76 -16.75 -2.47
CA PHE A 146 1.52 -17.33 -2.98
C PHE A 146 0.37 -17.21 -1.98
N ILE A 147 0.65 -17.44 -0.69
CA ILE A 147 -0.33 -17.25 0.39
C ILE A 147 -0.71 -15.78 0.49
N TYR A 148 0.26 -14.85 0.49
CA TYR A 148 0.02 -13.41 0.47
C TYR A 148 -0.94 -13.04 -0.66
N GLN A 149 -0.58 -13.37 -1.91
CA GLN A 149 -1.41 -13.11 -3.10
C GLN A 149 -2.82 -13.66 -2.95
N SER A 150 -2.94 -14.88 -2.41
CA SER A 150 -4.23 -15.54 -2.23
C SER A 150 -5.09 -14.83 -1.19
N LEU A 151 -4.50 -14.39 -0.08
CA LEU A 151 -5.20 -13.72 1.02
C LEU A 151 -5.59 -12.28 0.65
N ASP A 152 -4.69 -11.57 -0.02
CA ASP A 152 -4.89 -10.25 -0.61
C ASP A 152 -6.09 -10.25 -1.57
N ALA A 153 -6.09 -11.15 -2.56
CA ALA A 153 -7.18 -11.21 -3.55
C ALA A 153 -8.57 -11.57 -2.97
N ILE A 154 -8.64 -12.21 -1.79
CA ILE A 154 -9.90 -12.62 -1.17
C ILE A 154 -10.41 -11.65 -0.11
N ASP A 155 -9.64 -10.68 0.37
CA ASP A 155 -10.09 -9.82 1.47
C ASP A 155 -11.30 -8.95 1.07
N GLY A 156 -11.27 -8.35 -0.12
CA GLY A 156 -12.37 -7.57 -0.68
C GLY A 156 -13.53 -8.47 -1.10
N LYS A 157 -13.25 -9.71 -1.49
CA LYS A 157 -14.30 -10.72 -1.74
C LYS A 157 -15.00 -11.10 -0.44
N GLN A 158 -14.26 -11.27 0.64
CA GLN A 158 -14.79 -11.52 1.97
C GLN A 158 -15.62 -10.31 2.41
N ALA A 159 -15.11 -9.09 2.24
CA ALA A 159 -15.82 -7.86 2.59
C ALA A 159 -17.19 -7.75 1.90
N ARG A 160 -17.26 -8.11 0.60
CA ARG A 160 -18.51 -8.18 -0.14
C ARG A 160 -19.42 -9.31 0.36
N ARG A 161 -18.86 -10.50 0.62
CA ARG A 161 -19.61 -11.66 1.14
C ARG A 161 -20.23 -11.40 2.51
N THR A 162 -19.55 -10.65 3.38
CA THR A 162 -19.99 -10.34 4.74
C THR A 162 -20.68 -8.98 4.87
N ASN A 163 -20.92 -8.27 3.76
CA ASN A 163 -21.47 -6.91 3.74
C ASN A 163 -20.71 -5.93 4.66
N SER A 164 -19.38 -6.04 4.69
CA SER A 164 -18.49 -5.25 5.54
C SER A 164 -17.47 -4.42 4.75
N SER A 165 -17.76 -4.11 3.47
CA SER A 165 -16.94 -3.22 2.65
C SER A 165 -16.97 -1.79 3.19
N THR A 166 -15.80 -1.20 3.39
CA THR A 166 -15.65 0.17 3.94
C THR A 166 -14.45 0.87 3.30
N PRO A 167 -14.42 2.22 3.28
CA PRO A 167 -13.22 2.97 2.90
C PRO A 167 -11.99 2.59 3.75
N LEU A 168 -12.18 2.27 5.04
CA LEU A 168 -11.09 1.79 5.88
C LEU A 168 -10.49 0.47 5.36
N GLY A 169 -11.32 -0.46 4.89
CA GLY A 169 -10.84 -1.73 4.33
C GLY A 169 -9.96 -1.52 3.12
N GLU A 170 -10.39 -0.68 2.18
CA GLU A 170 -9.60 -0.30 0.98
C GLU A 170 -8.27 0.39 1.36
N LEU A 171 -8.31 1.34 2.30
CA LEU A 171 -7.08 1.99 2.78
C LEU A 171 -6.13 0.98 3.44
N PHE A 172 -6.67 0.03 4.20
CA PHE A 172 -5.90 -0.97 4.92
C PHE A 172 -5.20 -1.93 3.96
N ASP A 173 -5.93 -2.39 2.94
CA ASP A 173 -5.46 -3.24 1.85
C ASP A 173 -4.28 -2.59 1.10
N HIS A 174 -4.54 -1.45 0.43
CA HIS A 174 -3.50 -0.71 -0.30
C HIS A 174 -2.33 -0.24 0.58
N GLY A 175 -2.63 0.03 1.86
CA GLY A 175 -1.60 0.37 2.85
C GLY A 175 -0.68 -0.80 3.21
N CYS A 176 -1.20 -2.03 3.19
CA CYS A 176 -0.42 -3.25 3.38
C CYS A 176 0.34 -3.62 2.11
N ASP A 177 -0.26 -3.45 0.93
CA ASP A 177 0.38 -3.67 -0.36
C ASP A 177 1.63 -2.81 -0.56
N SER A 178 1.59 -1.56 -0.13
CA SER A 178 2.74 -0.65 -0.23
C SER A 178 3.95 -1.17 0.56
N LEU A 179 3.70 -1.76 1.73
CA LEU A 179 4.73 -2.38 2.56
C LEU A 179 5.15 -3.74 1.97
N SER A 180 4.20 -4.57 1.55
CA SER A 180 4.45 -5.87 0.94
C SER A 180 5.35 -5.74 -0.28
N THR A 181 5.12 -4.74 -1.13
CA THR A 181 5.92 -4.46 -2.32
C THR A 181 7.42 -4.38 -2.00
N VAL A 182 7.80 -3.72 -0.90
CA VAL A 182 9.20 -3.61 -0.45
C VAL A 182 9.82 -4.99 -0.19
N PHE A 183 9.10 -5.86 0.51
CA PHE A 183 9.58 -7.20 0.83
C PHE A 183 9.62 -8.10 -0.41
N VAL A 184 8.61 -8.02 -1.29
CA VAL A 184 8.56 -8.81 -2.53
C VAL A 184 9.75 -8.46 -3.45
N VAL A 185 10.03 -7.18 -3.68
CA VAL A 185 11.17 -6.78 -4.54
C VAL A 185 12.52 -7.12 -3.91
N LEU A 186 12.65 -6.98 -2.58
CA LEU A 186 13.87 -7.35 -1.87
C LEU A 186 14.13 -8.86 -1.93
N GLY A 187 13.11 -9.67 -1.63
CA GLY A 187 13.18 -11.14 -1.72
C GLY A 187 13.54 -11.61 -3.13
N THR A 188 12.99 -10.95 -4.16
CA THR A 188 13.34 -11.20 -5.56
C THR A 188 14.81 -10.94 -5.85
N CYS A 189 15.34 -9.79 -5.41
CA CYS A 189 16.75 -9.44 -5.60
C CYS A 189 17.69 -10.43 -4.89
N ILE A 190 17.30 -10.90 -3.69
CA ILE A 190 18.04 -11.95 -2.98
C ILE A 190 18.02 -13.27 -3.75
N ALA A 191 16.85 -13.68 -4.27
CA ALA A 191 16.69 -14.95 -4.97
C ALA A 191 17.61 -15.08 -6.21
N VAL A 192 17.83 -13.97 -6.92
CA VAL A 192 18.68 -13.92 -8.12
C VAL A 192 20.12 -13.47 -7.84
N GLN A 193 20.49 -13.26 -6.58
CA GLN A 193 21.79 -12.74 -6.12
C GLN A 193 22.20 -11.39 -6.74
N LEU A 194 21.23 -10.47 -6.84
CA LEU A 194 21.43 -9.17 -7.48
C LEU A 194 22.35 -8.24 -6.67
N GLY A 195 22.67 -8.55 -5.41
CA GLY A 195 23.65 -7.81 -4.62
C GLY A 195 25.06 -7.81 -5.23
N THR A 196 25.37 -8.80 -6.07
CA THR A 196 26.60 -8.81 -6.88
C THR A 196 26.63 -7.70 -7.95
N ASN A 197 25.49 -7.06 -8.20
CA ASN A 197 25.27 -5.97 -9.15
C ASN A 197 24.47 -4.85 -8.45
N PRO A 198 25.09 -4.10 -7.51
CA PRO A 198 24.37 -3.16 -6.64
C PRO A 198 23.52 -2.14 -7.40
N ASP A 199 24.00 -1.59 -8.51
CA ASP A 199 23.25 -0.64 -9.34
C ASP A 199 21.92 -1.24 -9.86
N TRP A 200 21.95 -2.50 -10.30
CA TRP A 200 20.76 -3.22 -10.75
C TRP A 200 19.82 -3.53 -9.59
N MET A 201 20.35 -3.91 -8.44
CA MET A 201 19.55 -4.14 -7.23
C MET A 201 18.84 -2.85 -6.77
N PHE A 202 19.57 -1.74 -6.72
CA PHE A 202 19.03 -0.41 -6.41
C PHE A 202 17.90 -0.07 -7.38
N PHE A 203 18.17 -0.15 -8.69
CA PHE A 203 17.16 0.14 -9.71
C PHE A 203 15.91 -0.72 -9.53
N CYS A 204 16.04 -2.04 -9.41
CA CYS A 204 14.87 -2.94 -9.34
C CYS A 204 14.01 -2.69 -8.09
N CYS A 205 14.63 -2.49 -6.92
CA CYS A 205 13.89 -2.24 -5.68
C CYS A 205 13.13 -0.91 -5.72
N PHE A 206 13.78 0.16 -6.17
CA PHE A 206 13.15 1.48 -6.24
C PHE A 206 12.17 1.59 -7.41
N ALA A 207 12.40 0.90 -8.52
CA ALA A 207 11.46 0.84 -9.64
C ALA A 207 10.14 0.17 -9.23
N GLY A 208 10.18 -0.96 -8.52
CA GLY A 208 8.95 -1.61 -8.03
C GLY A 208 8.16 -0.72 -7.07
N THR A 209 8.85 -0.08 -6.13
CA THR A 209 8.23 0.88 -5.19
C THR A 209 7.64 2.09 -5.92
N PHE A 210 8.36 2.63 -6.90
CA PHE A 210 7.91 3.75 -7.75
C PHE A 210 6.69 3.37 -8.60
N MET A 211 6.66 2.18 -9.18
CA MET A 211 5.52 1.70 -9.97
C MET A 211 4.25 1.60 -9.13
N PHE A 212 4.36 1.03 -7.92
CA PHE A 212 3.23 0.94 -7.00
C PHE A 212 2.73 2.34 -6.57
N TYR A 213 3.66 3.29 -6.34
CA TYR A 213 3.31 4.69 -6.10
C TYR A 213 2.59 5.33 -7.30
N CYS A 214 3.06 5.10 -8.52
CA CYS A 214 2.46 5.63 -9.75
C CYS A 214 1.04 5.12 -10.00
N ALA A 215 0.72 3.87 -9.65
CA ALA A 215 -0.65 3.35 -9.71
C ALA A 215 -1.60 4.17 -8.82
N HIS A 216 -1.15 4.52 -7.61
CA HIS A 216 -1.90 5.36 -6.68
C HIS A 216 -1.91 6.83 -7.08
N TRP A 217 -0.85 7.31 -7.73
CA TRP A 217 -0.78 8.68 -8.26
C TRP A 217 -1.80 8.85 -9.40
N GLN A 218 -1.82 7.92 -10.34
CA GLN A 218 -2.86 7.88 -11.37
C GLN A 218 -4.27 7.89 -10.76
N THR A 219 -4.47 7.12 -9.69
CA THR A 219 -5.76 7.05 -8.99
C THR A 219 -6.11 8.38 -8.31
N TYR A 220 -5.15 9.04 -7.67
CA TYR A 220 -5.31 10.40 -7.12
C TYR A 220 -5.69 11.45 -8.17
N VAL A 221 -5.21 11.28 -9.41
CA VAL A 221 -5.51 12.19 -10.52
C VAL A 221 -6.88 11.89 -11.14
N SER A 222 -7.16 10.63 -11.41
CA SER A 222 -8.32 10.20 -12.21
C SER A 222 -9.54 9.72 -11.41
N GLY A 223 -9.37 9.48 -10.10
CA GLY A 223 -10.40 8.91 -9.22
C GLY A 223 -10.69 7.43 -9.44
N THR A 224 -9.92 6.73 -10.28
CA THR A 224 -10.14 5.31 -10.58
C THR A 224 -8.82 4.56 -10.64
N LEU A 225 -8.72 3.44 -9.91
CA LEU A 225 -7.59 2.54 -9.98
C LEU A 225 -7.69 1.71 -11.27
N ARG A 226 -6.70 1.83 -12.17
CA ARG A 226 -6.73 1.14 -13.47
C ARG A 226 -5.69 0.04 -13.51
N PHE A 227 -6.15 -1.17 -13.81
CA PHE A 227 -5.32 -2.35 -13.97
C PHE A 227 -4.89 -2.53 -15.42
N GLY A 228 -3.62 -2.91 -15.60
CA GLY A 228 -3.03 -3.25 -16.88
C GLY A 228 -3.30 -4.70 -17.30
N ILE A 229 -2.82 -5.07 -18.48
CA ILE A 229 -2.85 -6.48 -18.94
C ILE A 229 -1.88 -7.34 -18.13
N ILE A 230 -0.69 -6.81 -17.85
CA ILE A 230 0.28 -7.37 -16.92
C ILE A 230 0.24 -6.47 -15.69
N ASP A 231 -0.16 -7.04 -14.56
CA ASP A 231 -0.32 -6.32 -13.30
C ASP A 231 0.24 -7.17 -12.12
N VAL A 232 -0.11 -6.81 -10.89
CA VAL A 232 0.40 -7.43 -9.66
C VAL A 232 0.29 -8.95 -9.67
N THR A 233 -0.80 -9.52 -10.18
CA THR A 233 -1.02 -10.98 -10.20
C THR A 233 0.04 -11.71 -11.03
N GLU A 234 0.27 -11.29 -12.28
CA GLU A 234 1.27 -11.89 -13.17
C GLU A 234 2.68 -11.71 -12.62
N VAL A 235 2.99 -10.51 -12.11
CA VAL A 235 4.32 -10.19 -11.57
C VAL A 235 4.62 -11.07 -10.36
N GLN A 236 3.68 -11.24 -9.44
CA GLN A 236 3.87 -12.11 -8.27
C GLN A 236 4.00 -13.59 -8.66
N ILE A 237 3.23 -14.09 -9.64
CA ILE A 237 3.39 -15.47 -10.15
C ILE A 237 4.78 -15.66 -10.76
N PHE A 238 5.26 -14.69 -11.55
CA PHE A 238 6.61 -14.71 -12.10
C PHE A 238 7.68 -14.73 -10.98
N ILE A 239 7.50 -13.95 -9.91
CA ILE A 239 8.40 -13.94 -8.75
C ILE A 239 8.38 -15.27 -8.00
N ILE A 240 7.22 -15.90 -7.82
CA ILE A 240 7.12 -17.25 -7.25
C ILE A 240 7.95 -18.24 -8.09
N ILE A 241 7.85 -18.18 -9.41
CA ILE A 241 8.65 -19.02 -10.31
C ILE A 241 10.15 -18.73 -10.13
N MET A 242 10.56 -17.47 -10.02
CA MET A 242 11.97 -17.12 -9.76
C MET A 242 12.50 -17.72 -8.45
N HIS A 243 11.72 -17.69 -7.37
CA HIS A 243 12.09 -18.34 -6.12
C HIS A 243 12.24 -19.87 -6.30
N LEU A 244 11.35 -20.52 -7.05
CA LEU A 244 11.46 -21.96 -7.35
C LEU A 244 12.66 -22.28 -8.24
N LEU A 245 13.01 -21.42 -9.19
CA LEU A 245 14.23 -21.56 -10.00
C LEU A 245 15.49 -21.42 -9.15
N ALA A 246 15.49 -20.55 -8.13
CA ALA A 246 16.60 -20.44 -7.18
C ALA A 246 16.80 -21.73 -6.36
N VAL A 247 15.73 -22.51 -6.11
CA VAL A 247 15.81 -23.83 -5.46
C VAL A 247 16.46 -24.86 -6.36
N ILE A 248 16.02 -24.94 -7.63
CA ILE A 248 16.44 -25.99 -8.56
C ILE A 248 17.83 -25.72 -9.12
N GLY A 249 18.09 -24.48 -9.54
CA GLY A 249 19.30 -24.09 -10.25
C GLY A 249 20.37 -23.45 -9.36
N GLY A 250 20.00 -22.89 -8.21
CA GLY A 250 20.91 -22.20 -7.30
C GLY A 250 21.70 -21.04 -7.94
N PRO A 251 22.80 -20.60 -7.31
CA PRO A 251 23.70 -19.60 -7.87
C PRO A 251 24.24 -19.91 -9.27
N PRO A 252 24.64 -21.16 -9.61
CA PRO A 252 25.16 -21.47 -10.94
C PRO A 252 24.17 -21.13 -12.07
N PHE A 253 22.88 -21.37 -11.87
CA PHE A 253 21.85 -21.00 -12.84
C PHE A 253 21.82 -19.48 -13.08
N TRP A 254 21.74 -18.68 -12.02
CA TRP A 254 21.66 -17.23 -12.11
C TRP A 254 22.94 -16.56 -12.64
N GLN A 255 24.09 -17.19 -12.41
CA GLN A 255 25.39 -16.72 -12.90
C GLN A 255 25.74 -17.23 -14.30
N SER A 256 25.01 -18.22 -14.82
CA SER A 256 25.23 -18.74 -16.17
C SER A 256 24.99 -17.68 -17.23
N LEU A 257 25.71 -17.78 -18.35
CA LEU A 257 25.59 -16.86 -19.48
C LEU A 257 24.51 -17.34 -20.45
N ILE A 258 23.69 -16.42 -20.93
CA ILE A 258 22.76 -16.66 -22.03
C ILE A 258 23.57 -16.74 -23.33
N PRO A 259 23.63 -17.88 -24.05
CA PRO A 259 24.60 -18.13 -25.13
C PRO A 259 24.61 -17.13 -26.29
N ILE A 260 23.52 -16.39 -26.51
CA ILE A 260 23.38 -15.41 -27.61
C ILE A 260 23.67 -13.98 -27.15
N LEU A 261 23.26 -13.63 -25.92
CA LEU A 261 23.32 -12.26 -25.41
C LEU A 261 24.60 -11.98 -24.63
N ASN A 262 25.32 -13.01 -24.21
CA ASN A 262 26.51 -12.93 -23.35
C ASN A 262 26.27 -12.13 -22.05
N ILE A 263 25.04 -12.19 -21.53
CA ILE A 263 24.64 -11.63 -20.23
C ILE A 263 24.33 -12.75 -19.26
N GLN A 264 24.53 -12.50 -17.96
CA GLN A 264 24.16 -13.44 -16.91
C GLN A 264 22.64 -13.55 -16.79
N VAL A 265 22.12 -14.75 -16.52
CA VAL A 265 20.67 -15.00 -16.41
C VAL A 265 20.01 -14.08 -15.38
N LYS A 266 20.66 -13.74 -14.27
CA LYS A 266 20.12 -12.78 -13.27
C LYS A 266 19.88 -11.36 -13.78
N ILE A 267 20.50 -10.96 -14.89
CA ILE A 267 20.27 -9.65 -15.51
C ILE A 267 18.97 -9.64 -16.32
N PHE A 268 18.48 -10.81 -16.76
CA PHE A 268 17.23 -10.90 -17.52
C PHE A 268 16.01 -10.38 -16.73
N PRO A 269 15.76 -10.79 -15.47
CA PRO A 269 14.71 -10.17 -14.64
C PRO A 269 14.85 -8.66 -14.46
N ALA A 270 16.09 -8.15 -14.36
CA ALA A 270 16.34 -6.72 -14.25
C ALA A 270 15.97 -5.97 -15.54
N LEU A 271 16.29 -6.54 -16.72
CA LEU A 271 15.85 -6.02 -18.01
C LEU A 271 14.32 -6.08 -18.18
N CYS A 272 13.68 -7.16 -17.72
CA CYS A 272 12.22 -7.23 -17.65
C CYS A 272 11.64 -6.13 -16.76
N THR A 273 12.30 -5.82 -15.64
CA THR A 273 11.90 -4.71 -14.76
C THR A 273 12.03 -3.37 -15.46
N VAL A 274 13.09 -3.13 -16.24
CA VAL A 274 13.24 -1.92 -17.08
C VAL A 274 12.10 -1.83 -18.09
N ALA A 275 11.88 -2.88 -18.87
CA ALA A 275 10.84 -2.91 -19.91
C ALA A 275 9.44 -2.72 -19.31
N GLY A 276 9.14 -3.41 -18.21
CA GLY A 276 7.90 -3.26 -17.45
C GLY A 276 7.72 -1.86 -16.89
N THR A 277 8.79 -1.26 -16.35
CA THR A 277 8.77 0.13 -15.86
C THR A 277 8.46 1.12 -16.97
N ILE A 278 9.11 1.00 -18.13
CA ILE A 278 8.84 1.86 -19.28
C ILE A 278 7.38 1.71 -19.71
N PHE A 279 6.93 0.48 -19.93
CA PHE A 279 5.57 0.19 -20.37
C PHE A 279 4.51 0.73 -19.41
N SER A 280 4.63 0.41 -18.12
CA SER A 280 3.68 0.86 -17.09
C SER A 280 3.73 2.36 -16.90
N CYS A 281 4.92 2.98 -16.91
CA CYS A 281 5.04 4.44 -16.82
C CYS A 281 4.37 5.13 -18.01
N THR A 282 4.54 4.64 -19.25
CA THR A 282 3.83 5.23 -20.40
C THR A 282 2.32 5.24 -20.19
N ASN A 283 1.76 4.14 -19.65
CA ASN A 283 0.34 4.05 -19.35
C ASN A 283 -0.08 4.99 -18.21
N TYR A 284 0.63 4.95 -17.07
CA TYR A 284 0.33 5.78 -15.90
C TYR A 284 0.44 7.27 -16.22
N PHE A 285 1.54 7.70 -16.85
CA PHE A 285 1.75 9.11 -17.19
C PHE A 285 0.79 9.59 -18.29
N GLY A 286 0.41 8.73 -19.23
CA GLY A 286 -0.67 9.04 -20.17
C GLY A 286 -1.95 9.45 -19.44
N VAL A 287 -2.35 8.69 -18.41
CA VAL A 287 -3.54 9.01 -17.60
C VAL A 287 -3.30 10.18 -16.65
N ILE A 288 -2.12 10.33 -16.03
CA ILE A 288 -1.80 11.45 -15.15
C ILE A 288 -1.88 12.80 -15.89
N PHE A 289 -1.43 12.86 -17.15
CA PHE A 289 -1.43 14.10 -17.92
C PHE A 289 -2.77 14.43 -18.60
N THR A 290 -3.63 13.43 -18.84
CA THR A 290 -4.87 13.63 -19.62
C THR A 290 -6.16 13.32 -18.85
N GLY A 291 -6.07 12.61 -17.73
CA GLY A 291 -7.21 12.04 -17.00
C GLY A 291 -7.59 12.75 -15.71
N GLY A 292 -7.12 13.98 -15.49
CA GLY A 292 -7.43 14.75 -14.28
C GLY A 292 -8.92 15.10 -14.18
N VAL A 293 -9.59 14.66 -13.10
CA VAL A 293 -11.03 14.89 -12.88
C VAL A 293 -11.34 16.14 -12.06
N GLY A 294 -10.31 16.80 -11.52
CA GLY A 294 -10.43 18.04 -10.77
C GLY A 294 -10.70 19.27 -11.65
N LYS A 295 -10.90 20.40 -10.99
CA LYS A 295 -11.09 21.70 -11.67
C LYS A 295 -9.92 21.99 -12.62
N ASN A 296 -10.21 22.30 -13.88
CA ASN A 296 -9.21 22.55 -14.92
C ASN A 296 -8.28 21.35 -15.21
N GLY A 297 -8.77 20.11 -15.05
CA GLY A 297 -7.94 18.91 -15.28
C GLY A 297 -6.92 18.64 -14.16
N SER A 298 -7.15 19.21 -12.98
CA SER A 298 -6.33 18.96 -11.78
C SER A 298 -6.62 17.60 -11.13
N THR A 299 -5.93 17.29 -10.04
CA THR A 299 -6.18 16.08 -9.24
C THR A 299 -7.56 16.12 -8.58
N ILE A 300 -8.00 15.02 -7.98
CA ILE A 300 -9.26 14.97 -7.23
C ILE A 300 -9.33 15.98 -6.07
N ALA A 301 -8.17 16.41 -5.55
CA ALA A 301 -8.07 17.43 -4.50
C ALA A 301 -8.00 18.87 -5.04
N GLY A 302 -7.99 19.07 -6.36
CA GLY A 302 -7.82 20.38 -6.98
C GLY A 302 -6.38 20.88 -7.03
N THR A 303 -5.39 20.01 -6.79
CA THR A 303 -3.95 20.34 -6.86
C THR A 303 -3.36 20.00 -8.22
N SER A 304 -2.15 20.48 -8.52
CA SER A 304 -1.43 20.08 -9.73
C SER A 304 -1.32 18.56 -9.83
N VAL A 305 -1.56 18.01 -11.04
CA VAL A 305 -1.35 16.58 -11.33
C VAL A 305 0.09 16.14 -11.10
N LEU A 306 1.04 17.07 -11.08
CA LEU A 306 2.45 16.81 -10.77
C LEU A 306 2.81 16.88 -9.28
N SER A 307 1.88 17.28 -8.40
CA SER A 307 2.18 17.44 -6.96
C SER A 307 2.72 16.17 -6.27
N PRO A 308 2.27 14.94 -6.61
CA PRO A 308 2.82 13.73 -6.00
C PRO A 308 4.28 13.46 -6.42
N PHE A 309 4.74 13.96 -7.58
CA PHE A 309 6.11 13.76 -8.07
C PHE A 309 7.16 14.17 -7.05
N LEU A 310 6.98 15.32 -6.40
CA LEU A 310 7.95 15.85 -5.44
C LEU A 310 8.15 14.91 -4.25
N HIS A 311 7.10 14.19 -3.81
CA HIS A 311 7.18 13.32 -2.65
C HIS A 311 8.02 12.09 -2.94
N ILE A 312 7.66 11.30 -3.96
CA ILE A 312 8.42 10.10 -4.32
C ILE A 312 9.79 10.44 -4.93
N GLY A 313 9.86 11.53 -5.70
CA GLY A 313 11.08 12.04 -6.30
C GLY A 313 12.12 12.44 -5.24
N SER A 314 11.71 13.10 -4.16
CA SER A 314 12.60 13.40 -3.03
C SER A 314 13.11 12.13 -2.34
N VAL A 315 12.27 11.10 -2.15
CA VAL A 315 12.72 9.83 -1.55
C VAL A 315 13.78 9.15 -2.42
N ILE A 316 13.52 9.01 -3.72
CA ILE A 316 14.43 8.36 -4.67
C ILE A 316 15.72 9.17 -4.83
N ALA A 317 15.62 10.51 -4.93
CA ALA A 317 16.77 11.38 -5.06
C ALA A 317 17.68 11.33 -3.81
N LEU A 318 17.10 11.37 -2.61
CA LEU A 318 17.84 11.20 -1.37
C LEU A 318 18.49 9.81 -1.31
N ALA A 319 17.75 8.75 -1.64
CA ALA A 319 18.29 7.40 -1.69
C ALA A 319 19.44 7.25 -2.69
N ALA A 320 19.34 7.83 -3.88
CA ALA A 320 20.39 7.76 -4.88
C ALA A 320 21.62 8.58 -4.48
N MET A 321 21.41 9.77 -3.90
CA MET A 321 22.49 10.62 -3.42
C MET A 321 23.24 9.97 -2.25
N ILE A 322 22.51 9.44 -1.26
CA ILE A 322 23.11 8.78 -0.09
C ILE A 322 23.88 7.53 -0.52
N TYR A 323 23.33 6.78 -1.47
CA TYR A 323 24.04 5.66 -2.10
C TYR A 323 25.35 6.14 -2.74
N LYS A 324 25.30 7.10 -3.67
CA LYS A 324 26.47 7.49 -4.48
C LYS A 324 27.52 8.32 -3.72
N LYS A 325 27.17 8.95 -2.61
CA LYS A 325 28.10 9.75 -1.79
C LYS A 325 28.71 9.00 -0.61
N SER A 326 28.20 7.82 -0.27
CA SER A 326 28.69 7.07 0.90
C SER A 326 30.17 6.74 0.77
N ALA A 327 30.99 7.17 1.74
CA ALA A 327 32.42 6.88 1.76
C ALA A 327 32.71 5.41 2.11
N VAL A 328 31.78 4.77 2.83
CA VAL A 328 31.88 3.38 3.30
C VAL A 328 31.16 2.39 2.39
N GLN A 329 30.62 2.83 1.25
CA GLN A 329 29.82 2.00 0.35
C GLN A 329 28.62 1.37 1.09
N LEU A 330 27.88 2.21 1.82
CA LEU A 330 26.83 1.81 2.75
C LEU A 330 25.79 0.89 2.11
N PHE A 331 25.36 1.22 0.89
CA PHE A 331 24.39 0.40 0.16
C PHE A 331 24.98 -0.93 -0.28
N GLU A 332 26.20 -0.96 -0.80
CA GLU A 332 26.84 -2.20 -1.26
C GLU A 332 27.14 -3.16 -0.11
N ARG A 333 27.50 -2.64 1.07
CA ARG A 333 27.79 -3.46 2.26
C ARG A 333 26.55 -3.90 3.01
N HIS A 334 25.49 -3.07 3.02
CA HIS A 334 24.28 -3.32 3.79
C HIS A 334 22.99 -3.10 2.96
N PRO A 335 22.84 -3.73 1.78
CA PRO A 335 21.77 -3.42 0.84
C PRO A 335 20.40 -3.76 1.38
N CYS A 336 20.22 -4.90 2.06
CA CYS A 336 18.91 -5.27 2.61
C CYS A 336 18.42 -4.26 3.66
N LEU A 337 19.32 -3.85 4.57
CA LEU A 337 19.03 -2.85 5.60
C LEU A 337 18.67 -1.49 4.96
N TYR A 338 19.41 -1.11 3.92
CA TYR A 338 19.17 0.12 3.16
C TYR A 338 17.81 0.11 2.45
N ILE A 339 17.49 -0.96 1.71
CA ILE A 339 16.22 -1.11 1.00
C ILE A 339 15.04 -1.11 1.98
N LEU A 340 15.15 -1.80 3.13
CA LEU A 340 14.09 -1.77 4.14
C LEU A 340 13.89 -0.35 4.70
N THR A 341 14.97 0.38 4.96
CA THR A 341 14.90 1.75 5.49
C THR A 341 14.16 2.69 4.54
N PHE A 342 14.58 2.78 3.29
CA PHE A 342 13.94 3.63 2.29
C PHE A 342 12.60 3.08 1.81
N GLY A 343 12.42 1.76 1.88
CA GLY A 343 11.16 1.08 1.61
C GLY A 343 10.08 1.49 2.60
N PHE A 344 10.37 1.55 3.91
CA PHE A 344 9.42 2.03 4.91
C PHE A 344 9.06 3.51 4.73
N VAL A 345 10.04 4.34 4.37
CA VAL A 345 9.78 5.76 4.00
C VAL A 345 8.83 5.82 2.81
N SER A 346 9.11 5.05 1.76
CA SER A 346 8.31 5.04 0.54
C SER A 346 6.89 4.50 0.79
N ALA A 347 6.75 3.43 1.57
CA ALA A 347 5.47 2.86 1.96
C ALA A 347 4.62 3.89 2.72
N LYS A 348 5.21 4.63 3.67
CA LYS A 348 4.48 5.70 4.38
C LYS A 348 4.01 6.80 3.43
N ILE A 349 4.88 7.24 2.52
CA ILE A 349 4.56 8.28 1.53
C ILE A 349 3.44 7.80 0.58
N THR A 350 3.47 6.54 0.16
CA THR A 350 2.37 5.92 -0.60
C THR A 350 1.07 5.90 0.20
N ASN A 351 1.11 5.49 1.48
CA ASN A 351 -0.09 5.45 2.32
C ASN A 351 -0.72 6.83 2.49
N LYS A 352 0.11 7.89 2.61
CA LYS A 352 -0.38 9.27 2.60
C LYS A 352 -1.05 9.67 1.28
N LEU A 353 -0.54 9.18 0.14
CA LEU A 353 -1.17 9.41 -1.17
C LEU A 353 -2.52 8.70 -1.28
N VAL A 354 -2.64 7.46 -0.77
CA VAL A 354 -3.93 6.74 -0.70
C VAL A 354 -4.93 7.52 0.14
N VAL A 355 -4.54 7.96 1.33
CA VAL A 355 -5.36 8.80 2.20
C VAL A 355 -5.77 10.11 1.50
N ALA A 356 -4.83 10.78 0.83
CA ALA A 356 -5.08 12.02 0.10
C ALA A 356 -6.13 11.83 -1.01
N HIS A 357 -6.04 10.71 -1.74
CA HIS A 357 -7.05 10.32 -2.73
C HIS A 357 -8.44 10.13 -2.10
N MET A 358 -8.54 9.26 -1.09
CA MET A 358 -9.83 8.89 -0.50
C MET A 358 -10.50 10.04 0.25
N THR A 359 -9.70 10.96 0.82
CA THR A 359 -10.20 12.16 1.50
C THR A 359 -10.28 13.39 0.58
N LYS A 360 -9.90 13.24 -0.69
CA LYS A 360 -9.78 14.32 -1.69
C LYS A 360 -9.02 15.53 -1.14
N SER A 361 -7.90 15.31 -0.47
CA SER A 361 -7.10 16.36 0.16
C SER A 361 -5.72 16.47 -0.47
N GLU A 362 -5.09 17.63 -0.33
CA GLU A 362 -3.71 17.83 -0.77
C GLU A 362 -2.71 17.00 0.06
N MET A 363 -1.57 16.69 -0.55
CA MET A 363 -0.42 16.10 0.14
C MET A 363 0.56 17.19 0.54
N HIS A 364 0.92 17.21 1.83
CA HIS A 364 1.98 18.07 2.33
C HIS A 364 3.34 17.38 2.25
N LEU A 365 4.33 18.10 1.71
CA LEU A 365 5.69 17.60 1.52
C LEU A 365 6.44 17.40 2.84
N HIS A 366 6.20 18.27 3.82
CA HIS A 366 6.79 18.14 5.15
C HIS A 366 6.22 16.92 5.85
N ASP A 367 7.06 15.91 6.07
CA ASP A 367 6.68 14.69 6.76
C ASP A 367 7.85 14.12 7.57
N THR A 368 7.52 13.52 8.71
CA THR A 368 8.50 12.85 9.57
C THR A 368 9.20 11.68 8.89
N ALA A 369 8.63 11.10 7.84
CA ALA A 369 9.24 10.03 7.04
C ALA A 369 10.63 10.41 6.49
N PHE A 370 10.87 11.71 6.26
CA PHE A 370 12.15 12.20 5.74
C PHE A 370 13.23 12.38 6.81
N ILE A 371 12.92 12.23 8.11
CA ILE A 371 13.91 12.41 9.19
C ILE A 371 15.03 11.38 9.07
N GLY A 372 14.72 10.10 8.88
CA GLY A 372 15.73 9.04 8.69
C GLY A 372 16.69 9.32 7.53
N PRO A 373 16.18 9.53 6.30
CA PRO A 373 17.00 9.96 5.16
C PRO A 373 17.76 11.26 5.40
N ALA A 374 17.17 12.24 6.08
CA ALA A 374 17.83 13.50 6.39
C ALA A 374 19.01 13.31 7.35
N LEU A 375 18.90 12.43 8.35
CA LEU A 375 20.01 12.09 9.24
C LEU A 375 21.19 11.50 8.47
N LEU A 376 20.95 10.55 7.57
CA LEU A 376 21.97 9.95 6.70
C LEU A 376 22.61 11.00 5.78
N PHE A 377 21.79 11.84 5.15
CA PHE A 377 22.29 12.90 4.28
C PHE A 377 23.16 13.92 5.03
N LEU A 378 22.71 14.36 6.21
CA LEU A 378 23.44 15.32 7.03
C LEU A 378 24.75 14.73 7.55
N ASP A 379 24.74 13.47 7.99
CA ASP A 379 25.95 12.79 8.44
C ASP A 379 27.01 12.73 7.32
N GLN A 380 26.61 12.31 6.11
CA GLN A 380 27.49 12.34 4.93
C GLN A 380 27.96 13.75 4.55
N TYR A 381 27.09 14.76 4.69
CA TYR A 381 27.46 16.16 4.44
C TYR A 381 28.56 16.65 5.40
N PHE A 382 28.55 16.18 6.64
CA PHE A 382 29.58 16.45 7.64
C PHE A 382 30.71 15.41 7.65
N ASN A 383 31.01 14.80 6.50
CA ASN A 383 32.06 13.80 6.30
C ASN A 383 31.92 12.56 7.18
N SER A 384 30.69 12.10 7.40
CA SER A 384 30.36 10.86 8.14
C SER A 384 30.96 10.88 9.55
N PHE A 385 30.62 11.92 10.33
CA PHE A 385 31.09 12.08 11.71
C PHE A 385 30.64 10.93 12.62
N ILE A 386 29.46 10.37 12.36
CA ILE A 386 28.97 9.12 12.95
C ILE A 386 29.17 8.02 11.92
N ASP A 387 29.36 6.77 12.37
CA ASP A 387 29.36 5.63 11.46
C ASP A 387 28.01 5.55 10.71
N GLU A 388 28.06 5.70 9.39
CA GLU A 388 26.89 5.65 8.50
C GLU A 388 26.04 4.37 8.73
N TYR A 389 26.67 3.26 9.13
CA TYR A 389 25.96 2.02 9.45
C TYR A 389 25.08 2.15 10.71
N ILE A 390 25.58 2.83 11.74
CA ILE A 390 24.82 3.12 12.96
C ILE A 390 23.67 4.08 12.64
N VAL A 391 23.94 5.13 11.85
CA VAL A 391 22.90 6.09 11.42
C VAL A 391 21.84 5.38 10.59
N LEU A 392 22.21 4.42 9.74
CA LEU A 392 21.27 3.62 8.96
C LEU A 392 20.34 2.77 9.84
N TRP A 393 20.85 2.14 10.90
CA TRP A 393 20.01 1.42 11.87
C TRP A 393 19.05 2.36 12.61
N ILE A 394 19.51 3.54 13.02
CA ILE A 394 18.67 4.56 13.64
C ILE A 394 17.56 4.97 12.67
N ALA A 395 17.91 5.22 11.39
CA ALA A 395 16.97 5.56 10.35
C ALA A 395 15.95 4.44 10.08
N LEU A 396 16.37 3.17 10.05
CA LEU A 396 15.47 2.02 9.92
C LEU A 396 14.44 2.00 11.04
N ILE A 397 14.90 2.01 12.29
CA ILE A 397 14.03 1.91 13.48
C ILE A 397 13.06 3.09 13.50
N PHE A 398 13.56 4.29 13.24
CA PHE A 398 12.73 5.48 13.16
C PHE A 398 11.66 5.35 12.06
N SER A 399 12.04 5.02 10.83
CA SER A 399 11.12 4.92 9.69
C SER A 399 10.07 3.82 9.89
N LEU A 400 10.46 2.66 10.44
CA LEU A 400 9.52 1.59 10.79
C LEU A 400 8.51 2.07 11.83
N PHE A 401 9.00 2.68 12.90
CA PHE A 401 8.15 3.14 13.98
C PHE A 401 7.20 4.25 13.53
N ASP A 402 7.70 5.21 12.75
CA ASP A 402 6.93 6.31 12.18
C ASP A 402 5.84 5.81 11.21
N LEU A 403 6.14 4.83 10.36
CA LEU A 403 5.15 4.15 9.52
C LEU A 403 4.07 3.45 10.36
N LEU A 404 4.47 2.64 11.35
CA LEU A 404 3.53 1.90 12.21
C LEU A 404 2.63 2.86 12.98
N ARG A 405 3.20 3.93 13.55
CA ARG A 405 2.44 4.97 14.25
C ARG A 405 1.43 5.63 13.34
N TYR A 406 1.84 6.01 12.12
CA TYR A 406 0.95 6.61 11.15
C TYR A 406 -0.21 5.67 10.80
N CYS A 407 0.07 4.43 10.41
CA CYS A 407 -0.94 3.45 10.01
C CYS A 407 -1.94 3.16 11.14
N VAL A 408 -1.45 2.90 12.36
CA VAL A 408 -2.31 2.62 13.52
C VAL A 408 -3.18 3.82 13.88
N SER A 409 -2.64 5.03 13.82
CA SER A 409 -3.37 6.26 14.15
C SER A 409 -4.48 6.54 13.13
N VAL A 410 -4.16 6.45 11.83
CA VAL A 410 -5.13 6.67 10.76
C VAL A 410 -6.23 5.61 10.80
N CYS A 411 -5.88 4.33 10.92
CA CYS A 411 -6.86 3.25 10.97
C CYS A 411 -7.81 3.38 12.17
N ASN A 412 -7.27 3.67 13.36
CA ASN A 412 -8.09 3.84 14.56
C ASN A 412 -8.98 5.09 14.47
N GLN A 413 -8.47 6.20 13.93
CA GLN A 413 -9.24 7.42 13.78
C GLN A 413 -10.41 7.21 12.81
N ILE A 414 -10.16 6.58 11.66
CA ILE A 414 -11.20 6.27 10.68
C ILE A 414 -12.21 5.26 11.26
N ALA A 415 -11.74 4.20 11.93
CA ALA A 415 -12.60 3.20 12.54
C ALA A 415 -13.54 3.83 13.59
N ALA A 416 -13.02 4.76 14.41
CA ALA A 416 -13.80 5.51 15.38
C ALA A 416 -14.84 6.41 14.70
N HIS A 417 -14.46 7.09 13.60
CA HIS A 417 -15.37 7.94 12.83
C HIS A 417 -16.50 7.15 12.16
N LEU A 418 -16.19 5.99 11.57
CA LEU A 418 -17.16 5.12 10.91
C LEU A 418 -17.92 4.18 11.88
N HIS A 419 -17.62 4.23 13.18
CA HIS A 419 -18.20 3.38 14.21
C HIS A 419 -18.06 1.85 13.96
N ILE A 420 -16.90 1.46 13.44
CA ILE A 420 -16.51 0.07 13.13
C ILE A 420 -15.30 -0.37 13.95
N HIS A 421 -15.05 -1.68 13.99
CA HIS A 421 -13.83 -2.25 14.55
C HIS A 421 -12.91 -2.71 13.42
N VAL A 422 -11.62 -2.39 13.51
CA VAL A 422 -10.64 -2.70 12.45
C VAL A 422 -10.57 -4.20 12.14
N PHE A 423 -10.58 -5.06 13.17
CA PHE A 423 -10.37 -6.51 13.03
C PHE A 423 -11.57 -7.36 13.45
N ARG A 424 -12.77 -6.78 13.54
CA ARG A 424 -13.97 -7.53 13.97
C ARG A 424 -15.20 -7.10 13.18
N ILE A 425 -15.93 -8.09 12.67
CA ILE A 425 -17.24 -7.87 12.05
C ILE A 425 -18.30 -7.85 13.16
N LYS A 426 -19.20 -6.87 13.14
CA LYS A 426 -20.40 -6.90 14.00
C LYS A 426 -21.30 -8.01 13.49
N SER A 427 -21.56 -9.04 14.31
CA SER A 427 -22.60 -10.02 14.01
C SER A 427 -23.93 -9.28 13.93
N SER A 428 -24.65 -9.39 12.82
CA SER A 428 -26.05 -9.00 12.78
C SER A 428 -26.78 -9.87 13.81
N SER A 429 -27.14 -9.30 14.95
CA SER A 429 -28.13 -9.92 15.82
C SER A 429 -29.38 -10.08 14.97
N SER A 430 -29.79 -11.33 14.73
CA SER A 430 -31.07 -11.68 14.15
C SER A 430 -32.13 -10.78 14.76
N SER A 431 -32.72 -9.91 13.95
CA SER A 431 -33.98 -9.25 14.25
C SER A 431 -35.00 -10.35 14.53
N SER A 432 -35.18 -10.70 15.81
CA SER A 432 -36.31 -11.49 16.26
C SER A 432 -37.55 -10.66 15.93
N SER A 433 -38.17 -11.01 14.82
CA SER A 433 -39.49 -10.54 14.41
C SER A 433 -40.49 -10.81 15.52
N SER A 434 -40.79 -9.82 16.34
CA SER A 434 -42.03 -9.76 17.09
C SER A 434 -43.15 -9.43 16.09
N SER A 435 -43.60 -10.45 15.35
CA SER A 435 -44.88 -10.41 14.66
C SER A 435 -45.98 -10.54 15.71
N SER A 436 -46.40 -9.41 16.27
CA SER A 436 -47.65 -9.31 17.01
C SER A 436 -48.81 -9.63 16.06
N SER A 437 -49.51 -10.70 16.40
CA SER A 437 -50.65 -11.31 15.75
C SER A 437 -51.78 -10.33 15.44
N VAL A 438 -52.25 -10.40 14.19
CA VAL A 438 -53.54 -9.90 13.74
C VAL A 438 -54.65 -10.67 14.46
N HIS A 439 -55.51 -9.95 15.18
CA HIS A 439 -56.86 -10.41 15.48
C HIS A 439 -57.83 -9.34 14.97
N SER A 440 -58.36 -9.56 13.77
CA SER A 440 -59.53 -8.88 13.23
C SER A 440 -60.73 -9.81 13.43
N ASN A 441 -61.59 -9.48 14.39
CA ASN A 441 -62.94 -10.01 14.49
C ASN A 441 -63.81 -9.28 13.47
N HIS A 442 -64.48 -10.02 12.57
CA HIS A 442 -65.89 -9.84 12.23
C HIS A 442 -66.37 -10.96 11.29
N HIS A 443 -67.46 -11.60 11.74
CA HIS A 443 -68.33 -12.60 11.11
C HIS A 443 -67.90 -14.06 11.07
#